data_AF-A0A059WXJ8-F1
#
_entry.id   AF-A0A059WXJ8-F1
#
_cell.length_a   1.000
_cell.length_b   1.000
_cell.length_c   1.000
_cell.angle_alpha   90.00
_cell.angle_beta   90.00
_cell.angle_gamma   90.00
#
_symmetry.space_group_name_H-M   'P 1'
#
loop_
_entity.id
_entity.type
_entity.pdbx_description
1 polymer ?
#
loop_
_entity_poly.entity_id
_entity_poly.type
_entity_poly.pdbx_seq_one_letter_code
_entity_poly.pdbx_strand_id
1 'polypeptide(L)'
;PVPGTDKPYGDSLVSMGAVPINLTVQKKAGESSNIIFPVAIMHYKGKESLVSLYPGASGRISQEEINSAEALMEYQFAKSLSKIMNDRKPGVAYAVGNGEPVDGRTIDMVQTLSQDYSFGTLNLQTQPTIPKDVEVLMIVKPTQPFSEEQKLKIDQFVMNGGRLVCF
;
A
#
# COMPACT_ATOMS: atom_id res chain seq x y z
N PRO A 1 -7.69 -11.85 -26.41
CA PRO A 1 -6.32 -12.41 -26.40
C PRO A 1 -5.28 -11.31 -26.13
N VAL A 2 -4.51 -11.44 -25.05
CA VAL A 2 -3.28 -10.65 -24.89
C VAL A 2 -2.41 -10.85 -26.15
N PRO A 3 -1.78 -9.80 -26.72
CA PRO A 3 -0.95 -9.97 -27.90
C PRO A 3 0.09 -11.08 -27.67
N GLY A 4 -0.02 -12.21 -28.40
CA GLY A 4 0.92 -13.32 -28.33
C GLY A 4 0.54 -14.52 -27.44
N THR A 5 -0.67 -14.60 -26.86
CA THR A 5 -1.12 -15.84 -26.18
C THR A 5 -2.59 -16.18 -26.43
N ASP A 6 -2.90 -17.49 -26.42
CA ASP A 6 -4.24 -18.07 -26.63
C ASP A 6 -5.15 -17.98 -25.38
N LYS A 7 -4.78 -17.13 -24.41
CA LYS A 7 -5.53 -16.95 -23.15
C LYS A 7 -6.57 -15.83 -23.29
N PRO A 8 -7.80 -16.03 -22.76
CA PRO A 8 -8.78 -14.95 -22.71
C PRO A 8 -8.24 -13.79 -21.86
N TYR A 9 -8.55 -12.54 -22.24
CA TYR A 9 -8.07 -11.34 -21.55
C TYR A 9 -8.40 -11.37 -20.05
N GLY A 10 -9.55 -11.96 -19.68
CA GLY A 10 -9.98 -12.13 -18.30
C GLY A 10 -8.96 -12.92 -17.47
N ASP A 11 -8.46 -14.06 -17.96
CA ASP A 11 -7.52 -14.90 -17.20
C ASP A 11 -6.18 -14.19 -16.95
N SER A 12 -5.74 -13.38 -17.91
CA SER A 12 -4.51 -12.60 -17.79
C SER A 12 -4.69 -11.47 -16.78
N LEU A 13 -5.82 -10.75 -16.83
CA LEU A 13 -6.14 -9.69 -15.88
C LEU A 13 -6.32 -10.24 -14.46
N VAL A 14 -7.01 -11.37 -14.29
CA VAL A 14 -7.14 -12.06 -13.01
C VAL A 14 -5.77 -12.50 -12.47
N SER A 15 -4.89 -13.01 -13.33
CA SER A 15 -3.52 -13.37 -12.93
C SER A 15 -2.66 -12.17 -12.50
N MET A 16 -2.99 -10.97 -13.01
CA MET A 16 -2.39 -9.69 -12.60
C MET A 16 -3.08 -9.08 -11.37
N GLY A 17 -4.10 -9.74 -10.81
CA GLY A 17 -4.83 -9.30 -9.61
C GLY A 17 -6.07 -8.45 -9.87
N ALA A 18 -6.58 -8.38 -11.11
CA ALA A 18 -7.82 -7.69 -11.41
C ALA A 18 -9.04 -8.44 -10.84
N VAL A 19 -9.95 -7.70 -10.22
CA VAL A 19 -11.22 -8.24 -9.72
C VAL A 19 -12.34 -7.87 -10.70
N PRO A 20 -13.06 -8.84 -11.30
CA PRO A 20 -14.20 -8.55 -12.16
C PRO A 20 -15.40 -8.08 -11.34
N ILE A 21 -16.24 -7.24 -11.94
CA ILE A 21 -17.54 -6.86 -11.40
C ILE A 21 -18.67 -7.30 -12.34
N ASN A 22 -19.83 -7.60 -11.76
CA ASN A 22 -21.08 -7.83 -12.49
C ASN A 22 -21.84 -6.51 -12.61
N LEU A 23 -21.93 -5.97 -13.82
CA LEU A 23 -22.73 -4.79 -14.09
C LEU A 23 -24.10 -5.21 -14.62
N THR A 24 -25.15 -4.93 -13.85
CA THR A 24 -26.53 -5.12 -14.27
C THR A 24 -27.10 -3.79 -14.77
N VAL A 25 -27.42 -3.73 -16.06
CA VAL A 25 -28.05 -2.55 -16.68
C VAL A 25 -29.51 -2.88 -16.96
N GLN A 26 -30.43 -2.16 -16.33
CA GLN A 26 -31.84 -2.24 -16.69
C GLN A 26 -32.09 -1.45 -17.99
N LYS A 27 -32.41 -2.17 -19.08
CA LYS A 27 -32.90 -1.57 -20.32
C LYS A 27 -34.42 -1.70 -20.37
N LYS A 28 -35.10 -0.80 -21.10
CA LYS A 28 -36.57 -0.83 -21.30
C LYS A 28 -37.12 -2.15 -21.88
N ALA A 29 -36.26 -3.04 -22.38
CA ALA A 29 -36.61 -4.33 -23.00
C ALA A 29 -36.06 -5.56 -22.24
N GLY A 30 -35.54 -5.40 -21.02
CA GLY A 30 -35.00 -6.50 -20.20
C GLY A 30 -33.74 -6.13 -19.42
N GLU A 31 -33.39 -6.95 -18.43
CA GLU A 31 -32.15 -6.84 -17.67
C GLU A 31 -30.98 -7.44 -18.46
N SER A 32 -29.88 -6.69 -18.59
CA SER A 32 -28.63 -7.15 -19.21
C SER A 32 -27.55 -7.19 -18.14
N SER A 33 -26.98 -8.38 -17.89
CA SER A 33 -25.87 -8.56 -16.94
C SER A 33 -24.58 -8.85 -17.72
N ASN A 34 -23.56 -8.00 -17.52
CA ASN A 34 -22.25 -8.14 -18.16
C ASN A 34 -21.15 -8.18 -17.11
N ILE A 35 -20.23 -9.15 -17.24
CA ILE A 35 -18.99 -9.19 -16.47
C ILE A 35 -18.00 -8.21 -17.11
N ILE A 36 -17.49 -7.26 -16.33
CA ILE A 36 -16.46 -6.31 -16.78
C ILE A 36 -15.29 -6.26 -15.80
N PHE A 37 -14.13 -5.86 -16.30
CA PHE A 37 -12.92 -5.62 -15.51
C PHE A 37 -12.61 -4.12 -15.53
N PRO A 38 -13.03 -3.34 -14.52
CA PRO A 38 -12.83 -1.90 -14.50
C PRO A 38 -11.41 -1.58 -14.02
N VAL A 39 -10.41 -1.96 -14.81
CA VAL A 39 -8.99 -1.81 -14.46
C VAL A 39 -8.21 -1.18 -15.61
N ALA A 40 -7.19 -0.41 -15.28
CA ALA A 40 -6.20 0.09 -16.22
C ALA A 40 -4.83 -0.55 -15.94
N ILE A 41 -4.03 -0.71 -16.99
CA ILE A 41 -2.65 -1.17 -16.87
C ILE A 41 -1.72 0.02 -17.15
N MET A 42 -0.81 0.28 -16.22
CA MET A 42 0.19 1.34 -16.32
C MET A 42 1.56 0.72 -16.63
N HIS A 43 2.21 1.19 -17.69
CA HIS A 43 3.55 0.76 -18.08
C HIS A 43 4.53 1.91 -17.94
N TYR A 44 5.65 1.71 -17.24
CA TYR A 44 6.71 2.70 -17.11
C TYR A 44 8.08 2.02 -16.97
N LYS A 45 9.03 2.34 -17.88
CA LYS A 45 10.40 1.78 -17.89
C LYS A 45 10.47 0.25 -17.71
N GLY A 46 9.58 -0.49 -18.37
CA GLY A 46 9.53 -1.95 -18.29
C GLY A 46 8.88 -2.52 -17.01
N LYS A 47 8.35 -1.66 -16.13
CA LYS A 47 7.48 -2.06 -15.02
C LYS A 47 6.02 -1.97 -15.44
N GLU A 48 5.19 -2.83 -14.87
CA GLU A 48 3.75 -2.85 -15.07
C GLU A 48 3.04 -2.75 -13.71
N SER A 49 1.97 -1.96 -13.63
CA SER A 49 1.12 -1.85 -12.45
C SER A 49 -0.34 -1.85 -12.87
N LEU A 50 -1.17 -2.59 -12.14
CA LEU A 50 -2.61 -2.62 -12.35
C LEU A 50 -3.29 -1.59 -11.43
N VAL A 51 -4.22 -0.82 -11.99
CA VAL A 51 -4.95 0.25 -11.28
C VAL A 51 -6.44 -0.06 -11.36
N SER A 52 -7.15 -0.14 -10.24
CA SER A 52 -8.60 -0.32 -10.25
C SER A 52 -9.29 1.02 -10.47
N LEU A 53 -10.13 1.09 -11.50
CA LEU A 53 -10.87 2.30 -11.85
C LEU A 53 -12.17 2.43 -11.07
N TYR A 54 -12.72 1.29 -10.65
CA TYR A 54 -13.99 1.24 -9.96
C TYR A 54 -14.03 0.03 -9.02
N PRO A 55 -14.13 0.21 -7.70
CA PRO A 55 -14.13 -0.90 -6.76
C PRO A 55 -15.45 -1.68 -6.71
N GLY A 56 -16.52 -1.16 -7.33
CA GLY A 56 -17.82 -1.82 -7.32
C GLY A 56 -18.47 -1.77 -5.94
N ALA A 57 -19.30 -0.77 -5.71
CA ALA A 57 -20.32 -0.86 -4.68
C ALA A 57 -21.64 -0.43 -5.32
N SER A 58 -22.62 -1.34 -5.23
CA SER A 58 -24.05 -1.11 -5.50
C SER A 58 -24.52 -1.16 -6.97
N GLY A 59 -25.57 -1.95 -7.21
CA GLY A 59 -26.28 -2.02 -8.50
C GLY A 59 -27.11 -0.78 -8.87
N ARG A 60 -26.88 0.37 -8.22
CA ARG A 60 -27.55 1.65 -8.48
C ARG A 60 -26.52 2.78 -8.45
N ILE A 61 -25.94 3.08 -9.61
CA ILE A 61 -25.02 4.20 -9.80
C ILE A 61 -25.71 5.52 -9.42
N SER A 62 -25.47 6.01 -8.20
CA SER A 62 -25.91 7.35 -7.77
C SER A 62 -24.87 8.41 -8.15
N GLN A 63 -25.24 9.69 -8.16
CA GLN A 63 -24.28 10.77 -8.44
C GLN A 63 -23.17 10.84 -7.38
N GLU A 64 -23.49 10.53 -6.13
CA GLU A 64 -22.52 10.48 -5.03
C GLU A 64 -21.53 9.33 -5.19
N GLU A 65 -21.98 8.19 -5.70
CA GLU A 65 -21.11 7.06 -6.03
C GLU A 65 -20.20 7.36 -7.22
N ILE A 66 -20.68 8.09 -8.23
CA ILE A 66 -19.84 8.56 -9.36
C ILE A 66 -18.72 9.46 -8.84
N ASN A 67 -19.05 10.47 -8.03
CA ASN A 67 -18.05 11.40 -7.48
C ASN A 67 -17.04 10.66 -6.58
N SER A 68 -17.52 9.71 -5.76
CA SER A 68 -16.65 8.89 -4.90
C SER A 68 -15.75 7.97 -5.73
N ALA A 69 -16.27 7.41 -6.82
CA ALA A 69 -15.50 6.60 -7.76
C ALA A 69 -14.43 7.42 -8.48
N GLU A 70 -14.75 8.66 -8.89
CA GLU A 70 -13.80 9.58 -9.52
C GLU A 70 -12.64 9.91 -8.58
N ALA A 71 -12.92 10.37 -7.36
CA ALA A 71 -11.89 10.69 -6.38
C ALA A 71 -11.00 9.47 -6.03
N LEU A 72 -11.62 8.29 -5.92
CA LEU A 72 -10.88 7.06 -5.65
C LEU A 72 -10.02 6.62 -6.84
N MET A 73 -10.53 6.78 -8.07
CA MET A 73 -9.77 6.53 -9.29
C MET A 73 -8.53 7.44 -9.34
N GLU A 74 -8.68 8.74 -9.07
CA GLU A 74 -7.56 9.68 -9.01
C GLU A 74 -6.51 9.27 -7.96
N TYR A 75 -6.96 8.92 -6.75
CA TYR A 75 -6.07 8.44 -5.70
C TYR A 75 -5.32 7.17 -6.13
N GLN A 76 -6.01 6.20 -6.74
CA GLN A 76 -5.39 4.96 -7.19
C GLN A 76 -4.38 5.19 -8.31
N PHE A 77 -4.65 6.11 -9.24
CA PHE A 77 -3.68 6.51 -10.26
C PHE A 77 -2.46 7.18 -9.63
N ALA A 78 -2.64 8.16 -8.75
CA ALA A 78 -1.53 8.87 -8.09
C ALA A 78 -0.66 7.90 -7.28
N LYS A 79 -1.29 6.99 -6.53
CA LYS A 79 -0.60 5.94 -5.76
C LYS A 79 0.20 5.01 -6.68
N SER A 80 -0.41 4.51 -7.74
CA SER A 80 0.23 3.58 -8.67
C SER A 80 1.36 4.23 -9.46
N LEU A 81 1.18 5.48 -9.88
CA LEU A 81 2.21 6.27 -10.55
C LEU A 81 3.40 6.54 -9.61
N SER A 82 3.15 6.95 -8.37
CA SER A 82 4.20 7.14 -7.37
C SER A 82 4.97 5.83 -7.14
N LYS A 83 4.27 4.70 -7.07
CA LYS A 83 4.87 3.37 -6.90
C LYS A 83 5.71 2.92 -8.10
N ILE A 84 5.25 3.19 -9.33
CA ILE A 84 5.97 2.76 -10.55
C ILE A 84 7.18 3.66 -10.84
N MET A 85 7.11 4.94 -10.47
CA MET A 85 8.20 5.90 -10.63
C MET A 85 9.30 5.75 -9.57
N ASN A 86 8.95 5.37 -8.34
CA ASN A 86 9.91 5.21 -7.25
C ASN A 86 10.47 3.78 -7.25
N ASP A 87 11.76 3.67 -7.56
CA ASP A 87 12.46 2.38 -7.54
C ASP A 87 12.76 1.87 -6.12
N ARG A 88 12.66 2.75 -5.11
CA ARG A 88 12.91 2.43 -3.72
C ARG A 88 11.61 2.46 -2.90
N LYS A 89 11.39 1.42 -2.09
CA LYS A 89 10.36 1.45 -1.05
C LYS A 89 10.83 2.35 0.09
N PRO A 90 9.98 3.23 0.64
CA PRO A 90 10.37 4.02 1.81
C PRO A 90 10.69 3.10 2.99
N GLY A 91 11.77 3.36 3.70
CA GLY A 91 12.20 2.57 4.85
C GLY A 91 11.44 2.91 6.12
N VAL A 92 10.91 1.89 6.79
CA VAL A 92 10.19 2.02 8.06
C VAL A 92 10.84 1.10 9.08
N ALA A 93 11.31 1.66 10.20
CA ALA A 93 11.88 0.91 11.30
C ALA A 93 10.90 0.84 12.46
N TYR A 94 10.67 -0.35 12.99
CA TYR A 94 9.93 -0.59 14.22
C TYR A 94 10.91 -0.70 15.39
N ALA A 95 10.80 0.21 16.36
CA ALA A 95 11.65 0.21 17.54
C ALA A 95 11.36 -1.02 18.41
N VAL A 96 12.42 -1.71 18.82
CA VAL A 96 12.37 -2.82 19.78
C VAL A 96 13.43 -2.64 20.86
N GLY A 97 13.24 -3.35 21.97
CA GLY A 97 14.22 -3.42 23.07
C GLY A 97 13.79 -2.68 24.33
N ASN A 98 12.77 -1.81 24.27
CA ASN A 98 12.20 -1.13 25.43
C ASN A 98 10.79 -1.66 25.76
N GLY A 99 10.56 -2.92 25.42
CA GLY A 99 9.33 -3.66 25.68
C GLY A 99 8.14 -3.25 24.80
N GLU A 100 8.43 -2.78 23.59
CA GLU A 100 7.47 -2.68 22.49
C GLU A 100 6.93 -4.08 22.11
N PRO A 101 5.65 -4.20 21.72
CA PRO A 101 5.03 -5.49 21.42
C PRO A 101 5.57 -6.09 20.11
N VAL A 102 6.17 -7.27 20.21
CA VAL A 102 6.65 -8.07 19.05
C VAL A 102 5.80 -9.33 18.83
N ASP A 103 4.51 -9.27 19.18
CA ASP A 103 3.59 -10.39 19.03
C ASP A 103 3.13 -10.60 17.58
N GLY A 104 2.32 -11.64 17.35
CA GLY A 104 1.81 -11.98 16.02
C GLY A 104 1.08 -10.83 15.32
N ARG A 105 0.46 -9.90 16.05
CA ARG A 105 -0.24 -8.74 15.46
C ARG A 105 0.75 -7.76 14.84
N THR A 106 1.90 -7.56 15.49
CA THR A 106 2.99 -6.77 14.95
C THR A 106 3.57 -7.42 13.71
N ILE A 107 3.72 -8.76 13.70
CA ILE A 107 4.20 -9.51 12.54
C ILE A 107 3.23 -9.38 11.35
N ASP A 108 1.93 -9.53 11.56
CA ASP A 108 0.92 -9.37 10.51
C ASP A 108 0.92 -7.95 9.93
N MET A 109 1.06 -6.94 10.79
CA MET A 109 1.22 -5.54 10.38
C MET A 109 2.49 -5.35 9.55
N VAL A 110 3.64 -5.85 10.02
CA VAL A 110 4.92 -5.82 9.29
C VAL A 110 4.77 -6.46 7.92
N GLN A 111 4.14 -7.64 7.84
CA GLN A 111 3.97 -8.39 6.60
C GLN A 111 3.08 -7.66 5.61
N THR A 112 2.00 -7.04 6.08
CA THR A 112 1.09 -6.24 5.25
C THR A 112 1.80 -4.99 4.71
N LEU A 113 2.51 -4.26 5.57
CA LEU A 113 3.21 -3.03 5.18
C LEU A 113 4.44 -3.29 4.31
N SER A 114 5.09 -4.44 4.44
CA SER A 114 6.28 -4.81 3.64
C SER A 114 6.00 -4.88 2.13
N GLN A 115 4.72 -4.97 1.72
CA GLN A 115 4.35 -4.92 0.31
C GLN A 115 4.63 -3.55 -0.32
N ASP A 116 4.40 -2.48 0.43
CA ASP A 116 4.53 -1.09 -0.03
C ASP A 116 5.78 -0.38 0.55
N TYR A 117 6.30 -0.84 1.69
CA TYR A 117 7.42 -0.24 2.42
C TYR A 117 8.56 -1.23 2.67
N SER A 118 9.78 -0.72 2.86
CA SER A 118 10.90 -1.54 3.35
C SER A 118 10.84 -1.54 4.87
N PHE A 119 10.13 -2.52 5.44
CA PHE A 119 9.87 -2.58 6.88
C PHE A 119 10.92 -3.46 7.58
N GLY A 120 11.43 -3.02 8.72
CA GLY A 120 12.34 -3.79 9.55
C GLY A 120 12.23 -3.45 11.03
N THR A 121 12.78 -4.30 11.90
CA THR A 121 12.90 -4.01 13.34
C THR A 121 14.26 -3.39 13.63
N LEU A 122 14.29 -2.40 14.53
CA LEU A 122 15.50 -1.71 14.95
C LEU A 122 15.60 -1.69 16.47
N ASN A 123 16.67 -2.29 17.01
CA ASN A 123 16.94 -2.22 18.44
C ASN A 123 17.84 -1.01 18.75
N LEU A 124 17.28 0.00 19.42
CA LEU A 124 17.99 1.24 19.76
C LEU A 124 19.05 1.04 20.86
N GLN A 125 18.99 -0.05 21.62
CA GLN A 125 19.98 -0.39 22.65
C GLN A 125 21.25 -0.95 22.00
N THR A 126 21.12 -1.86 21.03
CA THR A 126 22.28 -2.55 20.44
C THR A 126 22.85 -1.81 19.24
N GLN A 127 22.02 -1.08 18.49
CA GLN A 127 22.46 -0.44 17.27
C GLN A 127 23.01 0.96 17.57
N PRO A 128 24.21 1.31 17.07
CA PRO A 128 24.84 2.59 17.40
C PRO A 128 24.13 3.78 16.77
N THR A 129 23.53 3.60 15.59
CA THR A 129 22.82 4.66 14.86
C THR A 129 21.60 4.10 14.13
N ILE A 130 20.63 4.96 13.83
CA ILE A 130 19.51 4.63 12.95
C ILE A 130 20.02 4.66 11.50
N PRO A 131 19.87 3.57 10.72
CA PRO A 131 20.31 3.53 9.34
C PRO A 131 19.71 4.65 8.47
N LYS A 132 20.47 5.18 7.51
CA LYS A 132 20.06 6.33 6.68
C LYS A 132 18.93 6.02 5.68
N ASP A 133 18.72 4.76 5.39
CA ASP A 133 17.63 4.25 4.56
C ASP A 133 16.28 4.19 5.31
N VAL A 134 16.30 4.34 6.64
CA VAL A 134 15.08 4.51 7.44
C VAL A 134 14.58 5.94 7.28
N GLU A 135 13.35 6.10 6.80
CA GLU A 135 12.67 7.39 6.68
C GLU A 135 11.68 7.64 7.81
N VAL A 136 11.16 6.56 8.40
CA VAL A 136 10.17 6.59 9.50
C VAL A 136 10.61 5.64 10.61
N LEU A 137 10.67 6.14 11.84
CA LEU A 137 10.84 5.32 13.04
C LEU A 137 9.51 5.24 13.79
N MET A 138 9.05 4.02 14.04
CA MET A 138 7.82 3.71 14.73
C MET A 138 8.13 3.23 16.15
N ILE A 139 7.55 3.89 17.16
CA ILE A 139 7.69 3.55 18.57
C ILE A 139 6.29 3.23 19.10
N VAL A 140 6.04 1.99 19.50
CA VAL A 140 4.70 1.54 19.90
C VAL A 140 4.73 1.07 21.35
N LYS A 141 4.02 1.81 22.22
CA LYS A 141 3.80 1.46 23.63
C LYS A 141 5.06 0.90 24.32
N PRO A 142 6.15 1.68 24.41
CA PRO A 142 7.33 1.26 25.16
C PRO A 142 6.95 1.07 26.62
N THR A 143 7.33 -0.07 27.20
CA THR A 143 7.07 -0.37 28.62
C THR A 143 8.27 -0.05 29.51
N GLN A 144 9.44 0.20 28.90
CA GLN A 144 10.66 0.63 29.57
C GLN A 144 11.05 2.04 29.10
N PRO A 145 11.65 2.86 30.00
CA PRO A 145 12.13 4.17 29.63
C PRO A 145 13.34 4.08 28.69
N PHE A 146 13.44 5.03 27.76
CA PHE A 146 14.63 5.20 26.94
C PHE A 146 15.79 5.77 27.76
N SER A 147 16.98 5.19 27.60
CA SER A 147 18.25 5.74 28.09
C SER A 147 18.62 7.03 27.34
N GLU A 148 19.51 7.84 27.93
CA GLU A 148 20.03 9.06 27.30
C GLU A 148 20.67 8.79 25.93
N GLU A 149 21.37 7.66 25.79
CA GLU A 149 21.98 7.28 24.52
C GLU A 149 20.93 7.00 23.43
N GLN A 150 19.83 6.33 23.79
CA GLN A 150 18.73 6.07 22.85
C GLN A 150 18.01 7.35 22.46
N LYS A 151 17.77 8.26 23.42
CA LYS A 151 17.17 9.57 23.14
C LYS A 151 18.03 10.37 22.17
N LEU A 152 19.36 10.39 22.39
CA LEU A 152 20.30 11.05 21.49
C LEU A 152 20.23 10.49 20.06
N LYS A 153 20.11 9.17 19.90
CA LYS A 153 19.94 8.52 18.58
C LYS A 153 18.64 8.96 17.89
N ILE A 154 17.54 9.01 18.64
CA ILE A 154 16.23 9.46 18.14
C ILE A 154 16.29 10.94 17.73
N ASP A 155 16.89 11.79 18.57
CA ASP A 155 17.06 13.21 18.29
C ASP A 155 17.87 13.43 17.02
N GLN A 156 19.00 12.72 16.86
CA GLN A 156 19.82 12.77 15.65
C GLN A 156 19.03 12.33 14.42
N PHE A 157 18.18 11.32 14.53
CA PHE A 157 17.33 10.86 13.43
C PHE A 157 16.34 11.93 12.99
N VAL A 158 15.65 12.58 13.94
CA VAL A 158 14.73 13.69 13.65
C VAL A 158 15.45 14.88 13.04
N MET A 159 16.61 15.25 13.59
CA MET A 159 17.44 16.34 13.06
C MET A 159 17.89 16.09 11.61
N ASN A 160 18.08 14.83 11.23
CA ASN A 160 18.43 14.43 9.86
C ASN A 160 17.22 14.31 8.92
N GLY A 161 16.04 14.76 9.33
CA GLY A 161 14.81 14.72 8.53
C GLY A 161 14.00 13.43 8.64
N GLY A 162 14.37 12.54 9.55
CA GLY A 162 13.60 11.35 9.88
C GLY A 162 12.27 11.69 10.54
N ARG A 163 11.25 10.87 10.29
CA ARG A 163 9.89 11.06 10.83
C ARG A 163 9.63 10.08 11.96
N LEU A 164 9.06 10.58 13.05
CA LEU A 164 8.64 9.75 14.18
C LEU A 164 7.14 9.51 14.16
N VAL A 165 6.74 8.27 14.43
CA VAL A 165 5.36 7.91 14.73
C VAL A 165 5.34 7.18 16.07
N CYS A 166 4.67 7.76 17.05
CA CYS A 166 4.58 7.23 18.40
C CYS A 166 3.12 6.86 18.73
N PHE A 167 2.92 5.66 19.28
CA PHE A 167 1.62 5.13 19.70
C PHE A 167 1.64 4.65 21.15
#